data_AF-A0A8T0QZ87-F1
#
_entry.id   AF-A0A8T0QZ87-F1
#
_cell.length_a   1.000
_cell.length_b   1.000
_cell.length_c   1.000
_cell.angle_alpha   90.00
_cell.angle_beta   90.00
_cell.angle_gamma   90.00
#
_symmetry.space_group_name_H-M   'P 1'
#
loop_
_entity.id
_entity.type
_entity.pdbx_description
1 polymer ?
#
loop_
_entity_poly.entity_id
_entity_poly.type
_entity_poly.pdbx_seq_one_letter_code
_entity_poly.pdbx_strand_id
1 'polypeptide(L)'
;MFFWQGTNKKRKYHMVKWEALARPKEWGGLGFLDVRVMNICQLAKWLERLETEEDSLCVGMLRKKYLGNRSIFQINRMSGSQFWRGLVSIRHWFQRGRTVRVRSGAQTSFWHDTWIGNCPLKIVFDQLYNFCRDTRVTVEQVLGDGHVHVEFRRLLNQQEFSEWEWMVERLALVSLCDGRDEMCWAFEKSGIYSTRSLYKALTFGGVEIGFLKDIWKARIPLKIQIFLWMVYHDRIQAAVQLKKRNWAGPEECKLCGELETVDHILSQCPVALFLWVFLKQTFGWAEIPKTFGELLENILLNSALWTLWKTRNDLSLQQPSSCQHRWW
;
A
#
# COMPACT_ATOMS: atom_id res chain seq x y z
N MET A 1 -5.52 13.50 20.39
CA MET A 1 -6.43 13.14 19.27
C MET A 1 -6.58 11.63 19.28
N PHE A 2 -7.77 11.12 19.61
CA PHE A 2 -8.04 9.69 19.69
C PHE A 2 -8.79 9.27 18.42
N PHE A 3 -8.20 8.39 17.61
CA PHE A 3 -8.83 7.83 16.41
C PHE A 3 -9.79 6.67 16.71
N TRP A 4 -9.78 6.21 17.97
CA TRP A 4 -10.61 5.17 18.53
C TRP A 4 -11.40 5.67 19.73
N GLN A 5 -12.46 4.94 20.07
CA GLN A 5 -13.20 5.13 21.30
C GLN A 5 -12.24 4.88 22.47
N GLY A 6 -12.12 5.86 23.37
CA GLY A 6 -11.42 5.63 24.63
C GLY A 6 -12.24 4.70 25.52
N THR A 7 -11.67 4.24 26.64
CA THR A 7 -12.35 3.39 27.63
C THR A 7 -13.61 4.00 28.25
N ASN A 8 -13.86 5.31 28.02
CA ASN A 8 -15.08 5.97 28.43
C ASN A 8 -16.28 5.61 27.52
N LYS A 9 -17.43 5.32 28.15
CA LYS A 9 -18.72 4.96 27.53
C LYS A 9 -19.33 6.02 26.57
N LYS A 10 -18.64 7.12 26.28
CA LYS A 10 -19.12 8.14 25.34
C LYS A 10 -18.81 7.71 23.91
N ARG A 11 -19.83 7.66 23.06
CA ARG A 11 -19.71 7.36 21.63
C ARG A 11 -18.86 8.44 20.96
N LYS A 12 -17.75 8.03 20.34
CA LYS A 12 -16.90 8.93 19.52
C LYS A 12 -17.12 8.61 18.05
N TYR A 13 -17.16 9.63 17.20
CA TYR A 13 -17.30 9.43 15.76
C TYR A 13 -15.98 8.99 15.14
N HIS A 14 -16.01 7.88 14.41
CA HIS A 14 -14.90 7.47 13.57
C HIS A 14 -14.96 8.24 12.25
N MET A 15 -14.13 9.28 12.17
CA MET A 15 -14.14 10.16 11.01
C MET A 15 -13.42 9.56 9.81
N VAL A 16 -12.49 8.63 10.02
CA VAL A 16 -11.65 8.08 8.96
C VAL A 16 -11.62 6.55 9.03
N LYS A 17 -11.64 5.91 7.86
CA LYS A 17 -11.53 4.44 7.75
C LYS A 17 -10.12 3.98 8.12
N TRP A 18 -10.02 2.76 8.67
CA TRP A 18 -8.74 2.20 9.13
C TRP A 18 -7.70 2.12 8.02
N GLU A 19 -8.11 1.78 6.80
CA GLU A 19 -7.23 1.64 5.63
C GLU A 19 -6.49 2.94 5.31
N ALA A 20 -7.16 4.09 5.49
CA ALA A 20 -6.55 5.40 5.27
C ALA A 20 -5.59 5.79 6.41
N LEU A 21 -5.88 5.35 7.65
CA LEU A 21 -4.98 5.55 8.80
C LEU A 21 -3.72 4.67 8.69
N ALA A 22 -3.90 3.42 8.24
CA ALA A 22 -2.83 2.43 8.13
C ALA A 22 -1.93 2.61 6.91
N ARG A 23 -2.31 3.49 5.99
CA ARG A 23 -1.46 3.88 4.87
C ARG A 23 -0.21 4.61 5.41
N PRO A 24 1.01 4.26 4.94
CA PRO A 24 2.23 4.95 5.32
C PRO A 24 2.18 6.46 5.10
N LYS A 25 2.86 7.25 5.94
CA LYS A 25 2.99 8.70 5.77
C LYS A 25 3.64 9.08 4.43
N GLU A 26 4.60 8.27 3.98
CA GLU A 26 5.23 8.41 2.66
C GLU A 26 4.19 8.36 1.52
N TRP A 27 3.08 7.66 1.72
CA TRP A 27 1.97 7.54 0.77
C TRP A 27 0.76 8.39 1.15
N GLY A 28 0.91 9.32 2.10
CA GLY A 28 -0.14 10.24 2.52
C GLY A 28 -1.15 9.69 3.51
N GLY A 29 -0.89 8.58 4.20
CA GLY A 29 -1.69 8.19 5.38
C GLY A 29 -1.08 8.66 6.70
N LEU A 30 -1.58 8.14 7.83
CA LEU A 30 -1.03 8.46 9.16
C LEU A 30 0.16 7.60 9.57
N GLY A 31 0.41 6.49 8.85
CA GLY A 31 1.48 5.55 9.15
C GLY A 31 1.18 4.62 10.32
N PHE A 32 -0.10 4.34 10.61
CA PHE A 32 -0.40 3.20 11.47
C PHE A 32 -0.02 1.89 10.79
N LEU A 33 0.38 0.92 11.60
CA LEU A 33 0.78 -0.38 11.08
C LEU A 33 -0.48 -1.18 10.70
N ASP A 34 -0.60 -1.57 9.43
CA ASP A 34 -1.54 -2.62 9.05
C ASP A 34 -0.96 -3.97 9.49
N VAL A 35 -1.46 -4.47 10.61
CA VAL A 35 -1.01 -5.74 11.21
C VAL A 35 -1.23 -6.92 10.26
N ARG A 36 -2.26 -6.90 9.40
CA ARG A 36 -2.53 -7.98 8.45
C ARG A 36 -1.46 -7.99 7.35
N VAL A 37 -1.14 -6.82 6.80
CA VAL A 37 -0.07 -6.70 5.79
C VAL A 37 1.29 -7.00 6.40
N MET A 38 1.55 -6.53 7.63
CA MET A 38 2.79 -6.85 8.33
C MET A 38 2.93 -8.35 8.58
N ASN A 39 1.87 -9.04 8.97
CA ASN A 39 1.87 -10.50 9.12
C ASN A 39 2.21 -11.22 7.81
N ILE A 40 1.63 -10.79 6.68
CA ILE A 40 2.00 -11.29 5.34
C ILE A 40 3.49 -11.11 5.09
N CYS A 41 4.05 -9.93 5.40
CA CYS A 41 5.46 -9.63 5.20
C CYS A 41 6.38 -10.47 6.11
N GLN A 42 5.95 -10.79 7.33
CA GLN A 42 6.73 -11.67 8.21
C GLN A 42 6.68 -13.13 7.76
N LEU A 43 5.54 -13.61 7.28
CA LEU A 43 5.43 -14.95 6.66
C LEU A 43 6.24 -15.04 5.36
N ALA A 44 6.27 -13.96 4.57
CA ALA A 44 7.11 -13.87 3.38
C ALA A 44 8.60 -14.00 3.70
N LYS A 45 9.06 -13.54 4.87
CA LYS A 45 10.44 -13.79 5.32
C LYS A 45 10.73 -15.28 5.43
N TRP A 46 9.80 -16.08 5.93
CA TRP A 46 9.96 -17.54 5.95
C TRP A 46 10.02 -18.16 4.55
N LEU A 47 9.31 -17.59 3.56
CA LEU A 47 9.42 -18.04 2.18
C LEU A 47 10.81 -17.80 1.61
N GLU A 48 11.38 -16.63 1.89
CA GLU A 48 12.76 -16.34 1.48
C GLU A 48 13.74 -17.35 2.07
N ARG A 49 13.70 -17.60 3.39
CA ARG A 49 14.56 -18.58 4.06
C ARG A 49 14.41 -19.99 3.49
N LEU A 50 13.20 -20.37 3.07
CA LEU A 50 12.92 -21.66 2.44
C LEU A 50 13.55 -21.75 1.04
N GLU A 51 13.57 -20.66 0.28
CA GLU A 51 14.12 -20.64 -1.09
C GLU A 51 15.64 -20.46 -1.12
N THR A 52 16.23 -19.69 -0.20
CA THR A 52 17.69 -19.45 -0.11
C THR A 52 18.45 -20.58 0.59
N GLU A 53 17.74 -21.58 1.12
CA GLU A 53 18.30 -22.64 1.97
C GLU A 53 19.16 -22.14 3.11
N GLU A 54 18.58 -21.27 3.93
CA GLU A 54 19.20 -20.91 5.19
C GLU A 54 19.44 -22.17 6.04
N ASP A 55 20.68 -22.32 6.52
CA ASP A 55 21.10 -23.42 7.38
C ASP A 55 20.53 -23.27 8.79
N SER A 56 19.22 -23.52 8.91
CA SER A 56 18.52 -23.59 10.17
C SER A 56 17.73 -24.89 10.26
N LEU A 57 17.76 -25.53 11.43
CA LEU A 57 17.08 -26.80 11.68
C LEU A 57 15.57 -26.73 11.32
N CYS A 58 14.92 -25.61 11.63
CA CYS A 58 13.51 -25.39 11.32
C CYS A 58 13.25 -25.34 9.81
N VAL A 59 14.08 -24.62 9.04
CA VAL A 59 13.97 -24.55 7.58
C VAL A 59 14.25 -25.92 6.98
N GLY A 60 15.30 -26.61 7.42
CA GLY A 60 15.64 -27.97 6.97
C GLY A 60 14.51 -28.98 7.21
N MET A 61 13.88 -28.95 8.39
CA MET A 61 12.73 -29.81 8.70
C MET A 61 11.52 -29.51 7.80
N LEU A 62 11.20 -28.23 7.59
CA LEU A 62 10.08 -27.81 6.71
C LEU A 62 10.34 -28.21 5.26
N ARG A 63 11.57 -28.00 4.77
CA ARG A 63 11.98 -28.42 3.42
C ARG A 63 11.84 -29.92 3.27
N LYS A 64 12.41 -30.73 4.16
CA LYS A 64 12.29 -32.20 4.11
C LYS A 64 10.85 -32.69 4.14
N LYS A 65 10.00 -32.09 4.98
CA LYS A 65 8.60 -32.52 5.14
C LYS A 65 7.71 -32.12 3.95
N TYR A 66 7.91 -30.94 3.38
CA TYR A 66 6.96 -30.37 2.42
C TYR A 66 7.53 -30.13 1.02
N LEU A 67 8.80 -29.73 0.89
CA LEU A 67 9.39 -29.27 -0.37
C LEU A 67 10.25 -30.36 -1.07
N GLY A 68 11.04 -31.12 -0.31
CA GLY A 68 12.17 -31.87 -0.85
C GLY A 68 13.14 -30.91 -1.55
N ASN A 69 13.49 -31.23 -2.79
CA ASN A 69 14.35 -30.39 -3.64
C ASN A 69 13.57 -29.35 -4.46
N ARG A 70 12.25 -29.25 -4.29
CA ARG A 70 11.42 -28.31 -5.08
C ARG A 70 11.38 -26.92 -4.47
N SER A 71 11.07 -25.95 -5.31
CA SER A 71 10.66 -24.62 -4.86
C SER A 71 9.23 -24.64 -4.31
N ILE A 72 8.92 -23.75 -3.37
CA ILE A 72 7.55 -23.58 -2.87
C ILE A 72 6.58 -23.17 -3.99
N PHE A 73 7.07 -22.56 -5.07
CA PHE A 73 6.27 -22.15 -6.23
C PHE A 73 5.81 -23.33 -7.10
N GLN A 74 6.44 -24.50 -6.95
CA GLN A 74 6.09 -25.71 -7.69
C GLN A 74 5.02 -26.57 -6.99
N ILE A 75 4.59 -26.18 -5.78
CA ILE A 75 3.65 -26.97 -4.98
C ILE A 75 2.23 -26.45 -5.10
N ASN A 76 1.28 -27.35 -5.34
CA ASN A 76 -0.15 -27.02 -5.34
C ASN A 76 -0.91 -27.55 -4.12
N ARG A 77 -0.26 -28.33 -3.26
CA ARG A 77 -0.89 -28.94 -2.09
C ARG A 77 -1.01 -27.94 -0.94
N MET A 78 -2.25 -27.64 -0.55
CA MET A 78 -2.59 -26.88 0.66
C MET A 78 -2.77 -27.75 1.91
N SER A 79 -2.43 -29.04 1.87
CA SER A 79 -2.52 -29.92 3.03
C SER A 79 -1.33 -29.70 3.97
N GLY A 80 -1.55 -29.64 5.28
CA GLY A 80 -0.48 -29.55 6.28
C GLY A 80 -0.88 -28.78 7.53
N SER A 81 0.13 -28.42 8.34
CA SER A 81 -0.06 -27.59 9.53
C SER A 81 -0.65 -26.22 9.17
N GLN A 82 -1.29 -25.57 10.15
CA GLN A 82 -1.83 -24.21 9.98
C GLN A 82 -0.75 -23.22 9.51
N PHE A 83 0.47 -23.35 10.06
CA PHE A 83 1.62 -22.56 9.64
C PHE A 83 1.97 -22.78 8.17
N TRP A 84 2.06 -24.03 7.71
CA TRP A 84 2.35 -24.34 6.30
C TRP A 84 1.29 -23.77 5.36
N ARG A 85 0.01 -23.91 5.72
CA ARG A 85 -1.10 -23.31 4.97
C ARG A 85 -0.99 -21.79 4.89
N GLY A 86 -0.55 -21.13 5.97
CA GLY A 86 -0.28 -19.70 5.99
C GLY A 86 0.87 -19.28 5.06
N LEU A 87 1.92 -20.08 4.94
CA LEU A 87 3.02 -19.82 4.00
C LEU A 87 2.58 -19.99 2.55
N VAL A 88 1.84 -21.06 2.24
CA VAL A 88 1.35 -21.31 0.87
C VAL A 88 0.34 -20.23 0.45
N SER A 89 -0.52 -19.77 1.36
CA SER A 89 -1.55 -18.78 1.03
C SER A 89 -0.98 -17.41 0.65
N ILE A 90 0.16 -17.00 1.23
CA ILE A 90 0.78 -15.70 0.96
C ILE A 90 1.79 -15.72 -0.19
N ARG A 91 2.06 -16.90 -0.77
CA ARG A 91 3.04 -17.11 -1.84
C ARG A 91 2.91 -16.13 -3.02
N HIS A 92 1.69 -15.85 -3.44
CA HIS A 92 1.42 -14.94 -4.56
C HIS A 92 1.86 -13.49 -4.26
N TRP A 93 1.80 -13.05 -3.01
CA TRP A 93 2.31 -11.72 -2.62
C TRP A 93 3.83 -11.66 -2.72
N PHE A 94 4.51 -12.72 -2.30
CA PHE A 94 5.96 -12.84 -2.42
C PHE A 94 6.41 -12.91 -3.87
N GLN A 95 5.65 -13.61 -4.72
CA GLN A 95 5.95 -13.74 -6.15
C GLN A 95 6.11 -12.39 -6.85
N ARG A 96 5.40 -11.35 -6.40
CA ARG A 96 5.47 -9.99 -6.98
C ARG A 96 6.86 -9.36 -6.90
N GLY A 97 7.65 -9.71 -5.89
CA GLY A 97 9.02 -9.23 -5.71
C GLY A 97 10.09 -10.28 -6.01
N ARG A 98 9.69 -11.50 -6.39
CA ARG A 98 10.60 -12.61 -6.66
C ARG A 98 11.11 -12.53 -8.10
N THR A 99 12.42 -12.55 -8.25
CA THR A 99 13.14 -12.80 -9.49
C THR A 99 14.05 -14.00 -9.30
N VAL A 100 14.44 -14.66 -10.37
CA VAL A 100 15.28 -15.87 -10.29
C VAL A 100 16.46 -15.75 -11.23
N ARG A 101 17.67 -15.96 -10.70
CA ARG A 101 18.84 -16.21 -11.51
C ARG A 101 18.93 -17.72 -11.74
N VAL A 102 18.71 -18.11 -12.99
CA VAL A 102 18.67 -19.51 -13.38
C VAL A 102 20.07 -20.13 -13.31
N ARG A 103 20.15 -21.35 -12.76
CA ARG A 103 21.30 -22.25 -12.87
C ARG A 103 20.88 -23.49 -13.62
N SER A 104 20.39 -24.52 -12.93
CA SER A 104 19.87 -25.74 -13.57
C SER A 104 18.52 -25.49 -14.25
N GLY A 105 17.74 -24.53 -13.77
CA GLY A 105 16.38 -24.26 -14.25
C GLY A 105 15.33 -25.20 -13.69
N ALA A 106 15.69 -26.16 -12.84
CA ALA A 106 14.80 -27.19 -12.30
C ALA A 106 13.72 -26.63 -11.36
N GLN A 107 13.96 -25.46 -10.75
CA GLN A 107 13.04 -24.83 -9.78
C GLN A 107 12.34 -23.59 -10.34
N THR A 108 12.73 -23.15 -11.53
CA THR A 108 12.23 -21.93 -12.15
C THR A 108 11.12 -22.28 -13.14
N SER A 109 9.95 -21.67 -12.99
CA SER A 109 8.89 -21.80 -14.00
C SER A 109 9.23 -20.96 -15.22
N PHE A 110 9.22 -21.58 -16.40
CA PHE A 110 9.53 -20.90 -17.66
C PHE A 110 8.60 -19.70 -17.92
N TRP A 111 7.29 -19.89 -17.72
CA TRP A 111 6.30 -18.86 -18.03
C TRP A 111 5.98 -17.89 -16.88
N HIS A 112 6.02 -18.39 -15.65
CA HIS A 112 5.44 -17.70 -14.50
C HIS A 112 6.44 -16.90 -13.66
N ASP A 113 7.73 -17.23 -13.74
CA ASP A 113 8.77 -16.54 -12.98
C ASP A 113 9.45 -15.46 -13.82
N THR A 114 9.91 -14.40 -13.16
CA THR A 114 10.77 -13.39 -13.80
C THR A 114 12.21 -13.87 -13.68
N TRP A 115 12.69 -14.53 -14.72
CA TRP A 115 14.04 -15.09 -14.76
C TRP A 115 14.89 -14.58 -15.94
N ILE A 116 14.23 -13.96 -16.93
CA ILE A 116 14.86 -13.23 -18.03
C ILE A 116 14.15 -11.89 -18.24
N GLY A 117 14.92 -10.81 -18.34
CA GLY A 117 14.37 -9.44 -18.45
C GLY A 117 13.69 -8.94 -17.17
N ASN A 118 12.65 -8.12 -17.32
CA ASN A 118 12.02 -7.40 -16.21
C ASN A 118 10.62 -7.90 -15.82
N CYS A 119 10.05 -8.86 -16.55
CA CYS A 119 8.75 -9.43 -16.25
C CYS A 119 8.64 -10.89 -16.75
N PRO A 120 7.68 -11.68 -16.26
CA PRO A 120 7.50 -13.06 -16.69
C PRO A 120 7.20 -13.17 -18.19
N LEU A 121 7.68 -14.23 -18.83
CA LEU A 121 7.50 -14.46 -20.28
C LEU A 121 6.03 -14.50 -20.69
N LYS A 122 5.12 -14.99 -19.83
CA LYS A 122 3.68 -15.00 -20.12
C LYS A 122 3.07 -13.61 -20.34
N ILE A 123 3.71 -12.55 -19.83
CA ILE A 123 3.22 -11.16 -20.02
C ILE A 123 3.72 -10.61 -21.34
N VAL A 124 4.98 -10.90 -21.69
CA VAL A 124 5.61 -10.43 -22.93
C VAL A 124 5.05 -11.18 -24.15
N PHE A 125 4.87 -12.49 -24.00
CA PHE A 125 4.43 -13.41 -25.04
C PHE A 125 3.07 -14.03 -24.69
N ASP A 126 2.08 -13.20 -24.41
CA ASP A 126 0.74 -13.63 -23.94
C ASP A 126 0.06 -14.58 -24.94
N GLN A 127 0.17 -14.31 -26.24
CA GLN A 127 -0.41 -15.18 -27.27
C GLN A 127 0.21 -16.58 -27.25
N LEU A 128 1.54 -16.67 -27.27
CA LEU A 128 2.25 -17.95 -27.20
C LEU A 128 1.93 -18.71 -25.91
N TYR A 129 1.84 -18.00 -24.77
CA TYR A 129 1.44 -18.58 -23.50
C TYR A 129 0.05 -19.21 -23.55
N ASN A 130 -0.92 -18.51 -24.15
CA ASN A 130 -2.31 -18.98 -24.27
C ASN A 130 -2.45 -20.26 -25.11
N PHE A 131 -1.58 -20.45 -26.11
CA PHE A 131 -1.57 -21.66 -26.95
C PHE A 131 -0.63 -22.76 -26.43
N CYS A 132 0.16 -22.49 -25.40
CA CYS A 132 1.06 -23.47 -24.82
C CYS A 132 0.27 -24.67 -24.25
N ARG A 133 0.75 -25.88 -24.52
CA ARG A 133 0.11 -27.11 -24.05
C ARG A 133 0.26 -27.27 -22.54
N ASP A 134 1.47 -27.09 -22.03
CA ASP A 134 1.79 -27.10 -20.60
C ASP A 134 2.44 -25.79 -20.17
N THR A 135 1.71 -24.99 -19.41
CA THR A 135 2.19 -23.70 -18.90
C THR A 135 3.04 -23.84 -17.63
N ARG A 136 3.15 -25.05 -17.07
CA ARG A 136 3.86 -25.32 -15.81
C ARG A 136 5.26 -25.89 -16.00
N VAL A 137 5.74 -25.92 -17.24
CA VAL A 137 7.10 -26.36 -17.57
C VAL A 137 8.17 -25.51 -16.87
N THR A 138 9.27 -26.16 -16.52
CA THR A 138 10.44 -25.52 -15.92
C THR A 138 11.40 -25.02 -17.02
N VAL A 139 12.33 -24.15 -16.65
CA VAL A 139 13.37 -23.69 -17.59
C VAL A 139 14.28 -24.85 -18.03
N GLU A 140 14.58 -25.77 -17.12
CA GLU A 140 15.33 -27.00 -17.42
C GLU A 140 14.63 -27.84 -18.49
N GLN A 141 13.32 -28.05 -18.38
CA GLN A 141 12.57 -28.84 -19.36
C GLN A 141 12.52 -28.20 -20.75
N VAL A 142 12.61 -26.87 -20.83
CA VAL A 142 12.52 -26.14 -22.09
C VAL A 142 13.88 -25.94 -22.74
N LEU A 143 14.97 -25.81 -21.96
CA LEU A 143 16.30 -25.46 -22.46
C LEU A 143 17.40 -26.50 -22.18
N GLY A 144 17.11 -27.55 -21.40
CA GLY A 144 18.10 -28.52 -20.92
C GLY A 144 18.87 -29.23 -22.02
N ASP A 145 18.21 -29.51 -23.15
CA ASP A 145 18.79 -30.24 -24.28
C ASP A 145 19.47 -29.33 -25.31
N GLY A 146 19.63 -28.03 -25.01
CA GLY A 146 20.25 -27.03 -25.89
C GLY A 146 19.33 -26.50 -27.01
N HIS A 147 18.12 -27.02 -27.13
CA HIS A 147 17.08 -26.51 -28.03
C HIS A 147 15.86 -26.06 -27.23
N VAL A 148 15.15 -25.02 -27.71
CA VAL A 148 13.94 -24.51 -27.06
C VAL A 148 12.77 -25.45 -27.35
N HIS A 149 12.33 -26.20 -26.34
CA HIS A 149 11.22 -27.14 -26.44
C HIS A 149 9.95 -26.58 -25.79
N VAL A 150 9.04 -26.05 -26.62
CA VAL A 150 7.69 -25.63 -26.19
C VAL A 150 6.65 -26.25 -27.12
N GLU A 151 5.73 -27.01 -26.54
CA GLU A 151 4.61 -27.59 -27.28
C GLU A 151 3.42 -26.62 -27.31
N PHE A 152 2.88 -26.40 -28.51
CA PHE A 152 1.66 -25.64 -28.73
C PHE A 152 0.48 -26.56 -29.05
N ARG A 153 -0.73 -26.16 -28.65
CA ARG A 153 -1.97 -26.92 -28.90
C ARG A 153 -2.41 -26.91 -30.36
N ARG A 154 -1.77 -26.08 -31.19
CA ARG A 154 -2.03 -25.89 -32.62
C ARG A 154 -0.76 -25.37 -33.32
N LEU A 155 -0.80 -25.37 -34.65
CA LEU A 155 0.22 -24.69 -35.45
C LEU A 155 0.12 -23.17 -35.26
N LEU A 156 1.28 -22.51 -35.25
CA LEU A 156 1.40 -21.06 -35.19
C LEU A 156 1.12 -20.46 -36.58
N ASN A 157 0.45 -19.31 -36.61
CA ASN A 157 0.37 -18.50 -37.83
C ASN A 157 1.67 -17.68 -38.02
N GLN A 158 1.75 -16.91 -39.11
CA GLN A 158 2.95 -16.15 -39.44
C GLN A 158 3.33 -15.13 -38.35
N GLN A 159 2.37 -14.41 -37.78
CA GLN A 159 2.62 -13.41 -36.74
C GLN A 159 3.12 -14.06 -35.44
N GLU A 160 2.48 -15.15 -35.02
CA GLU A 160 2.87 -15.91 -33.84
C GLU A 160 4.24 -16.59 -34.02
N PHE A 161 4.55 -17.01 -35.24
CA PHE A 161 5.86 -17.56 -35.56
C PHE A 161 6.96 -16.50 -35.42
N SER A 162 6.71 -15.26 -35.86
CA SER A 162 7.65 -14.15 -35.62
C SER A 162 7.81 -13.83 -34.13
N GLU A 163 6.73 -13.88 -33.33
CA GLU A 163 6.84 -13.77 -31.87
C GLU A 163 7.65 -14.91 -31.26
N TRP A 164 7.49 -16.13 -31.78
CA TRP A 164 8.26 -17.30 -31.36
C TRP A 164 9.75 -17.14 -31.67
N GLU A 165 10.10 -16.72 -32.89
CA GLU A 165 11.49 -16.45 -33.29
C GLU A 165 12.12 -15.39 -32.38
N TRP A 166 11.39 -14.30 -32.09
CA TRP A 166 11.84 -13.27 -31.16
C TRP A 166 12.07 -13.82 -29.74
N MET A 167 11.22 -14.73 -29.27
CA MET A 167 11.44 -15.41 -27.98
C MET A 167 12.71 -16.27 -28.02
N VAL A 168 12.88 -17.11 -29.04
CA VAL A 168 14.04 -18.01 -29.19
C VAL A 168 15.35 -17.23 -29.25
N GLU A 169 15.40 -16.11 -29.98
CA GLU A 169 16.58 -15.23 -30.04
C GLU A 169 16.99 -14.73 -28.65
N ARG A 170 16.01 -14.31 -27.84
CA ARG A 170 16.28 -13.87 -26.47
C ARG A 170 16.79 -14.99 -25.58
N LEU A 171 16.32 -16.21 -25.81
CA LEU A 171 16.72 -17.40 -25.05
C LEU A 171 18.09 -17.93 -25.46
N ALA A 172 18.59 -17.62 -26.67
CA ALA A 172 19.86 -18.09 -27.18
C ALA A 172 21.08 -17.68 -26.32
N LEU A 173 20.96 -16.61 -25.54
CA LEU A 173 22.01 -16.12 -24.63
C LEU A 173 21.99 -16.82 -23.25
N VAL A 174 21.01 -17.69 -23.00
CA VAL A 174 20.85 -18.37 -21.71
C VAL A 174 21.59 -19.71 -21.74
N SER A 175 22.59 -19.87 -20.87
CA SER A 175 23.27 -21.13 -20.64
C SER A 175 22.92 -21.68 -19.25
N LEU A 176 22.37 -22.88 -19.19
CA LEU A 176 22.13 -23.57 -17.92
C LEU A 176 23.45 -24.13 -17.37
N CYS A 177 23.57 -24.15 -16.04
CA CYS A 177 24.70 -24.74 -15.35
C CYS A 177 24.25 -25.53 -14.12
N ASP A 178 25.10 -26.43 -13.64
CA ASP A 178 24.77 -27.24 -12.48
C ASP A 178 24.53 -26.37 -11.24
N GLY A 179 23.54 -26.78 -10.44
CA GLY A 179 23.28 -26.24 -9.11
C GLY A 179 21.93 -25.57 -8.93
N ARG A 180 21.77 -25.03 -7.71
CA ARG A 180 20.57 -24.38 -7.18
C ARG A 180 20.16 -23.14 -8.00
N ASP A 181 18.98 -23.06 -8.61
CA ASP A 181 18.43 -21.76 -9.02
C ASP A 181 18.44 -20.78 -7.84
N GLU A 182 18.84 -19.53 -8.10
CA GLU A 182 19.08 -18.51 -7.07
C GLU A 182 17.94 -17.50 -7.05
N MET A 183 17.25 -17.38 -5.91
CA MET A 183 16.24 -16.35 -5.73
C MET A 183 16.91 -14.97 -5.54
N CYS A 184 16.37 -13.96 -6.22
CA CYS A 184 16.71 -12.55 -6.03
C CYS A 184 15.45 -11.71 -5.73
N TRP A 185 15.58 -10.72 -4.86
CA TRP A 185 14.50 -9.82 -4.47
C TRP A 185 14.51 -8.51 -5.25
N ALA A 186 13.49 -8.27 -6.06
CA ALA A 186 13.42 -7.13 -6.99
C ALA A 186 13.16 -5.77 -6.31
N PHE A 187 12.59 -5.75 -5.09
CA PHE A 187 12.24 -4.49 -4.43
C PHE A 187 13.39 -3.85 -3.64
N GLU A 188 14.56 -4.49 -3.60
CA GLU A 188 15.76 -3.96 -2.95
C GLU A 188 16.95 -4.06 -3.90
N LYS A 189 17.79 -3.02 -3.93
CA LYS A 189 19.01 -3.03 -4.78
C LYS A 189 20.01 -4.11 -4.38
N SER A 190 19.98 -4.55 -3.12
CA SER A 190 20.81 -5.64 -2.62
C SER A 190 20.40 -7.01 -3.15
N GLY A 191 19.20 -7.14 -3.74
CA GLY A 191 18.64 -8.44 -4.11
C GLY A 191 18.19 -9.29 -2.91
N ILE A 192 18.24 -8.75 -1.68
CA ILE A 192 17.89 -9.47 -0.45
C ILE A 192 16.51 -9.04 0.03
N TYR A 193 15.70 -10.01 0.47
CA TYR A 193 14.37 -9.74 0.99
C TYR A 193 14.39 -8.84 2.23
N SER A 194 13.50 -7.85 2.26
CA SER A 194 13.23 -7.06 3.46
C SER A 194 11.72 -6.98 3.73
N THR A 195 11.31 -7.21 4.99
CA THR A 195 9.91 -7.03 5.41
C THR A 195 9.41 -5.62 5.06
N ARG A 196 10.30 -4.62 5.14
CA ARG A 196 10.00 -3.22 4.81
C ARG A 196 9.65 -3.03 3.34
N SER A 197 10.43 -3.58 2.41
CA SER A 197 10.19 -3.41 0.97
C SER A 197 8.88 -4.05 0.53
N LEU A 198 8.59 -5.28 0.98
CA LEU A 198 7.30 -5.91 0.69
C LEU A 198 6.15 -5.13 1.32
N TYR A 199 6.28 -4.67 2.57
CA TYR A 199 5.24 -3.87 3.22
C TYR A 199 4.96 -2.58 2.44
N LYS A 200 6.01 -1.88 1.96
CA LYS A 200 5.84 -0.70 1.11
C LYS A 200 5.11 -1.04 -0.18
N ALA A 201 5.48 -2.12 -0.86
CA ALA A 201 4.84 -2.55 -2.10
C ALA A 201 3.36 -2.92 -1.90
N LEU A 202 3.01 -3.61 -0.81
CA LEU A 202 1.63 -4.02 -0.51
C LEU A 202 0.75 -2.87 -0.01
N THR A 203 1.34 -1.84 0.61
CA THR A 203 0.61 -0.65 1.09
C THR A 203 0.63 0.51 0.10
N PHE A 204 1.29 0.36 -1.04
CA PHE A 204 1.31 1.38 -2.08
C PHE A 204 -0.02 1.42 -2.81
N GLY A 205 -0.75 2.54 -2.67
CA GLY A 205 -2.06 2.75 -3.29
C GLY A 205 -2.03 3.24 -4.74
N GLY A 206 -0.90 3.12 -5.45
CA GLY A 206 -0.77 3.50 -6.86
C GLY A 206 -0.57 4.99 -7.13
N VAL A 207 -0.94 5.87 -6.20
CA VAL A 207 -0.84 7.33 -6.37
C VAL A 207 -0.09 7.97 -5.21
N GLU A 208 0.92 8.77 -5.55
CA GLU A 208 1.58 9.67 -4.61
C GLU A 208 0.93 11.05 -4.64
N ILE A 209 0.51 11.53 -3.47
CA ILE A 209 -0.02 12.89 -3.34
C ILE A 209 1.07 13.73 -2.68
N GLY A 210 1.79 14.52 -3.48
CA GLY A 210 2.92 15.34 -3.03
C GLY A 210 2.56 16.21 -1.81
N PHE A 211 1.39 16.85 -1.90
CA PHE A 211 0.82 17.66 -0.84
C PHE A 211 0.73 16.97 0.53
N LEU A 212 0.31 15.70 0.58
CA LEU A 212 0.23 14.96 1.85
C LEU A 212 1.62 14.66 2.42
N LYS A 213 2.65 14.52 1.58
CA LYS A 213 4.04 14.38 2.04
C LYS A 213 4.52 15.66 2.69
N ASP A 214 4.14 16.83 2.17
CA ASP A 214 4.57 18.12 2.69
C ASP A 214 3.98 18.42 4.07
N ILE A 215 2.71 18.04 4.30
CA ILE A 215 2.09 18.09 5.63
C ILE A 215 2.95 17.36 6.68
N TRP A 216 3.47 16.18 6.35
CA TRP A 216 4.27 15.38 7.29
C TRP A 216 5.69 15.92 7.49
N LYS A 217 6.23 16.65 6.51
CA LYS A 217 7.54 17.31 6.61
C LYS A 217 7.49 18.67 7.31
N ALA A 218 6.32 19.29 7.38
CA ALA A 218 6.14 20.61 7.98
C ALA A 218 6.59 20.62 9.44
N ARG A 219 7.35 21.66 9.83
CA ARG A 219 7.83 21.89 11.21
C ARG A 219 6.74 22.45 12.11
N ILE A 220 5.64 21.70 12.25
CA ILE A 220 4.49 22.04 13.10
C ILE A 220 4.15 20.88 14.04
N PRO A 221 3.48 21.11 15.17
CA PRO A 221 3.08 20.04 16.06
C PRO A 221 2.26 18.95 15.35
N LEU A 222 2.53 17.68 15.66
CA LEU A 222 1.86 16.52 15.03
C LEU A 222 0.33 16.60 15.05
N LYS A 223 -0.25 17.18 16.11
CA LYS A 223 -1.71 17.41 16.21
C LYS A 223 -2.26 18.26 15.06
N ILE A 224 -1.49 19.26 14.60
CA ILE A 224 -1.86 20.16 13.51
C ILE A 224 -1.66 19.43 12.18
N GLN A 225 -0.56 18.68 12.00
CA GLN A 225 -0.37 17.84 10.80
C GLN A 225 -1.54 16.88 10.58
N ILE A 226 -1.98 16.18 11.64
CA ILE A 226 -3.13 15.28 11.56
C ILE A 226 -4.42 16.04 11.26
N PHE A 227 -4.62 17.21 11.86
CA PHE A 227 -5.79 18.05 11.55
C PHE A 227 -5.83 18.43 10.07
N LEU A 228 -4.74 18.92 9.51
CA LEU A 228 -4.63 19.28 8.10
C LEU A 228 -4.88 18.08 7.18
N TRP A 229 -4.34 16.92 7.56
CA TRP A 229 -4.62 15.66 6.88
C TRP A 229 -6.11 15.29 6.90
N MET A 230 -6.80 15.50 8.02
CA MET A 230 -8.26 15.28 8.10
C MET A 230 -9.05 16.30 7.29
N VAL A 231 -8.60 17.56 7.24
CA VAL A 231 -9.21 18.61 6.39
C VAL A 231 -9.12 18.20 4.93
N TYR A 232 -7.94 17.78 4.47
CA TYR A 232 -7.72 17.31 3.10
C TYR A 232 -8.68 16.18 2.69
N HIS A 233 -8.96 15.26 3.61
CA HIS A 233 -9.86 14.14 3.35
C HIS A 233 -11.35 14.44 3.60
N ASP A 234 -11.72 15.70 3.89
CA ASP A 234 -13.09 16.11 4.24
C ASP A 234 -13.63 15.32 5.46
N ARG A 235 -12.75 15.10 6.46
CA ARG A 235 -13.02 14.26 7.64
C ARG A 235 -12.99 15.02 8.97
N ILE A 236 -12.99 16.35 8.95
CA ILE A 236 -13.21 17.11 10.19
C ILE A 236 -14.69 17.09 10.59
N GLN A 237 -14.99 17.45 11.85
CA GLN A 237 -16.34 17.41 12.43
C GLN A 237 -17.24 18.56 11.95
N ALA A 238 -17.53 18.60 10.65
CA ALA A 238 -18.55 19.46 10.07
C ALA A 238 -19.94 18.81 10.19
N ALA A 239 -21.01 19.59 10.34
CA ALA A 239 -22.37 19.08 10.54
C ALA A 239 -22.78 18.11 9.42
N VAL A 240 -22.53 18.49 8.15
CA VAL A 240 -22.77 17.63 6.97
C VAL A 240 -22.01 16.29 7.08
N GLN A 241 -20.78 16.31 7.59
CA GLN A 241 -19.99 15.08 7.80
C GLN A 241 -20.53 14.24 8.97
N LEU A 242 -20.96 14.88 10.05
CA LEU A 242 -21.55 14.19 11.20
C LEU A 242 -22.90 13.56 10.85
N LYS A 243 -23.71 14.20 10.01
CA LYS A 243 -24.98 13.69 9.51
C LYS A 243 -24.86 12.44 8.66
N LYS A 244 -23.85 12.36 7.79
CA LYS A 244 -23.45 11.11 7.11
C LYS A 244 -23.11 9.96 8.08
N ARG A 245 -22.92 10.25 9.37
CA ARG A 245 -22.60 9.29 10.45
C ARG A 245 -23.71 9.20 11.50
N ASN A 246 -24.95 9.53 11.12
CA ASN A 246 -26.16 9.44 11.96
C ASN A 246 -26.13 10.35 13.20
N TRP A 247 -25.52 11.54 13.08
CA TRP A 247 -25.67 12.56 14.12
C TRP A 247 -27.05 13.24 14.06
N ALA A 248 -27.67 13.39 15.24
CA ALA A 248 -29.03 13.92 15.36
C ALA A 248 -29.15 15.44 15.16
N GLY A 249 -28.05 16.20 15.28
CA GLY A 249 -28.06 17.66 15.17
C GLY A 249 -28.34 18.19 13.75
N PRO A 250 -28.62 19.50 13.61
CA PRO A 250 -28.86 20.18 12.31
C PRO A 250 -27.66 20.09 11.36
N GLU A 251 -27.87 20.25 10.05
CA GLU A 251 -26.78 20.37 9.04
C GLU A 251 -26.26 21.81 8.91
N GLU A 252 -26.98 22.76 9.51
CA GLU A 252 -26.72 24.18 9.50
C GLU A 252 -25.67 24.58 10.54
N CYS A 253 -24.87 25.57 10.18
CA CYS A 253 -23.87 26.19 11.02
C CYS A 253 -24.55 26.98 12.14
N LYS A 254 -24.21 26.68 13.39
CA LYS A 254 -24.80 27.39 14.55
C LYS A 254 -24.45 28.87 14.63
N LEU A 255 -23.43 29.31 13.90
CA LEU A 255 -22.93 30.68 13.95
C LEU A 255 -23.61 31.59 12.91
N CYS A 256 -24.03 31.04 11.77
CA CYS A 256 -24.60 31.85 10.68
C CYS A 256 -25.79 31.23 9.96
N GLY A 257 -26.21 30.01 10.30
CA GLY A 257 -27.40 29.35 9.74
C GLY A 257 -27.21 28.66 8.37
N GLU A 258 -26.07 28.84 7.70
CA GLU A 258 -25.77 28.24 6.39
C GLU A 258 -25.34 26.77 6.50
N LEU A 259 -25.39 26.02 5.39
CA LEU A 259 -24.97 24.62 5.35
C LEU A 259 -23.50 24.46 5.81
N GLU A 260 -23.26 23.63 6.83
CA GLU A 260 -21.94 23.54 7.45
C GLU A 260 -21.07 22.44 6.82
N THR A 261 -20.35 22.83 5.77
CA THR A 261 -19.29 22.04 5.13
C THR A 261 -17.91 22.35 5.74
N VAL A 262 -16.86 21.64 5.31
CA VAL A 262 -15.48 21.93 5.72
C VAL A 262 -15.03 23.29 5.21
N ASP A 263 -15.30 23.61 3.95
CA ASP A 263 -15.02 24.92 3.37
C ASP A 263 -15.81 26.02 4.09
N HIS A 264 -17.06 25.73 4.46
CA HIS A 264 -17.83 26.66 5.27
C HIS A 264 -17.12 27.01 6.58
N ILE A 265 -16.71 25.99 7.35
CA ILE A 265 -16.04 26.20 8.64
C ILE A 265 -14.71 26.95 8.47
N LEU A 266 -13.95 26.67 7.42
CA LEU A 266 -12.58 27.17 7.29
C LEU A 266 -12.46 28.48 6.50
N SER A 267 -13.36 28.78 5.55
CA SER A 267 -13.20 29.93 4.66
C SER A 267 -14.47 30.75 4.42
N GLN A 268 -15.68 30.20 4.54
CA GLN A 268 -16.90 30.94 4.16
C GLN A 268 -17.73 31.45 5.36
N CYS A 269 -17.59 30.84 6.53
CA CYS A 269 -18.30 31.29 7.73
C CYS A 269 -17.89 32.74 8.06
N PRO A 270 -18.83 33.63 8.45
CA PRO A 270 -18.51 35.00 8.84
C PRO A 270 -17.42 35.11 9.92
N VAL A 271 -17.37 34.15 10.85
CA VAL A 271 -16.32 34.08 11.88
C VAL A 271 -14.95 33.73 11.28
N ALA A 272 -14.92 32.83 10.29
CA ALA A 272 -13.69 32.48 9.56
C ALA A 272 -13.20 33.68 8.74
N LEU A 273 -14.10 34.32 7.99
CA LEU A 273 -13.79 35.52 7.20
C LEU A 273 -13.24 36.65 8.07
N PHE A 274 -13.85 36.91 9.22
CA PHE A 274 -13.37 37.91 10.16
C PHE A 274 -11.93 37.61 10.62
N LEU A 275 -11.64 36.36 11.00
CA LEU A 275 -10.29 35.93 11.39
C LEU A 275 -9.28 36.14 10.26
N TRP A 276 -9.64 35.80 9.02
CA TRP A 276 -8.75 35.96 7.87
C TRP A 276 -8.48 37.42 7.54
N VAL A 277 -9.49 38.28 7.59
CA VAL A 277 -9.33 39.73 7.39
C VAL A 277 -8.43 40.32 8.48
N PHE A 278 -8.64 39.93 9.74
CA PHE A 278 -7.81 40.36 10.86
C PHE A 278 -6.34 39.94 10.68
N LEU A 279 -6.09 38.68 10.33
CA LEU A 279 -4.72 38.17 10.09
C LEU A 279 -4.08 38.86 8.88
N LYS A 280 -4.83 39.06 7.79
CA LYS A 280 -4.37 39.80 6.61
C LYS A 280 -3.88 41.20 6.98
N GLN A 281 -4.68 41.95 7.74
CA GLN A 281 -4.33 43.30 8.17
C GLN A 281 -3.14 43.31 9.13
N THR A 282 -3.10 42.38 10.09
CA THR A 282 -2.04 42.31 11.11
C THR A 282 -0.68 41.94 10.51
N PHE A 283 -0.65 41.03 9.55
CA PHE A 283 0.58 40.51 8.94
C PHE A 283 0.88 41.09 7.55
N GLY A 284 0.07 42.03 7.07
CA GLY A 284 0.28 42.72 5.79
C GLY A 284 0.17 41.81 4.56
N TRP A 285 -0.69 40.80 4.57
CA TRP A 285 -0.83 39.88 3.42
C TRP A 285 -1.55 40.55 2.25
N ALA A 286 -1.09 40.29 1.02
CA ALA A 286 -1.70 40.84 -0.20
C ALA A 286 -3.13 40.31 -0.42
N GLU A 287 -3.31 39.01 -0.25
CA GLU A 287 -4.59 38.32 -0.40
C GLU A 287 -4.90 37.41 0.78
N ILE A 288 -6.19 37.13 0.97
CA ILE A 288 -6.65 36.07 1.86
C ILE A 288 -6.47 34.75 1.10
N PRO A 289 -5.87 33.71 1.71
CA PRO A 289 -5.82 32.39 1.11
C PRO A 289 -7.23 31.91 0.75
N LYS A 290 -7.47 31.65 -0.54
CA LYS A 290 -8.79 31.23 -1.05
C LYS A 290 -8.90 29.71 -1.10
N THR A 291 -7.78 29.01 -1.16
CA THR A 291 -7.71 27.56 -1.25
C THR A 291 -7.00 26.95 -0.05
N PHE A 292 -7.35 25.70 0.27
CA PHE A 292 -6.66 24.92 1.31
C PHE A 292 -5.16 24.72 1.00
N GLY A 293 -4.78 24.71 -0.28
CA GLY A 293 -3.38 24.64 -0.70
C GLY A 293 -2.58 25.86 -0.25
N GLU A 294 -3.09 27.07 -0.49
CA GLU A 294 -2.47 28.34 -0.08
C GLU A 294 -2.36 28.48 1.45
N LEU A 295 -3.31 27.91 2.19
CA LEU A 295 -3.35 27.97 3.65
C LEU A 295 -2.19 27.25 4.35
N LEU A 296 -1.47 26.36 3.66
CA LEU A 296 -0.47 25.49 4.26
C LEU A 296 0.96 26.01 4.22
N GLU A 297 1.25 26.99 3.37
CA GLU A 297 2.60 27.56 3.23
C GLU A 297 3.02 28.37 4.47
N ASN A 298 2.07 28.79 5.31
CA ASN A 298 2.35 29.59 6.49
C ASN A 298 1.99 28.84 7.80
N ILE A 299 2.98 28.68 8.67
CA ILE A 299 2.81 28.06 10.00
C ILE A 299 1.74 28.78 10.84
N LEU A 300 1.61 30.10 10.71
CA LEU A 300 0.61 30.91 11.42
C LEU A 300 -0.81 30.63 10.93
N LEU A 301 -1.00 30.34 9.64
CA LEU A 301 -2.30 29.97 9.08
C LEU A 301 -2.78 28.63 9.63
N ASN A 302 -1.87 27.66 9.76
CA ASN A 302 -2.18 26.32 10.26
C ASN A 302 -2.65 26.34 11.73
N SER A 303 -2.06 27.19 12.57
CA SER A 303 -2.48 27.35 13.97
C SER A 303 -3.81 28.12 14.09
N ALA A 304 -4.04 29.11 13.23
CA ALA A 304 -5.31 29.82 13.13
C ALA A 304 -6.45 28.88 12.71
N LEU A 305 -6.26 28.05 11.68
CA LEU A 305 -7.22 27.04 11.24
C LEU A 305 -7.60 26.07 12.37
N TRP A 306 -6.59 25.54 13.06
CA TRP A 306 -6.81 24.66 14.20
C TRP A 306 -7.62 25.34 15.31
N THR A 307 -7.29 26.60 15.61
CA THR A 307 -7.96 27.37 16.67
C THR A 307 -9.40 27.67 16.30
N LEU A 308 -9.67 28.09 15.06
CA LEU A 308 -11.00 28.32 14.54
C LEU A 308 -11.87 27.06 14.66
N TRP A 309 -11.38 25.93 14.15
CA TRP A 309 -12.08 24.66 14.22
C TRP A 309 -12.34 24.21 15.66
N LYS A 310 -11.34 24.34 16.53
CA LYS A 310 -11.45 23.96 17.93
C LYS A 310 -12.48 24.82 18.67
N THR A 311 -12.39 26.14 18.57
CA THR A 311 -13.33 27.07 19.20
C THR A 311 -14.75 26.84 18.69
N ARG A 312 -14.93 26.64 17.38
CA ARG A 312 -16.23 26.32 16.79
C ARG A 312 -16.81 25.02 17.35
N ASN A 313 -16.00 23.97 17.48
CA ASN A 313 -16.47 22.69 18.03
C ASN A 313 -16.80 22.78 19.51
N ASP A 314 -16.04 23.55 20.28
CA ASP A 314 -16.34 23.80 21.70
C ASP A 314 -17.69 24.51 21.83
N LEU A 315 -18.00 25.50 20.98
CA LEU A 315 -19.31 26.16 20.96
C LEU A 315 -20.45 25.28 20.42
N SER A 316 -20.18 24.47 19.40
CA SER A 316 -21.23 23.78 18.66
C SER A 316 -21.58 22.42 19.22
N LEU A 317 -20.62 21.71 19.83
CA LEU A 317 -20.77 20.34 20.31
C LEU A 317 -20.84 20.24 21.85
N GLN A 318 -20.59 21.33 22.58
CA GLN A 318 -20.87 21.41 24.01
C GLN A 318 -22.22 22.13 24.22
N GLN A 319 -23.30 21.36 24.31
CA GLN A 319 -24.50 21.80 25.04
C GLN A 319 -24.89 20.78 26.11
N PRO A 320 -25.51 21.23 27.22
CA PRO A 320 -25.40 20.60 28.51
C PRO A 320 -26.39 19.44 28.68
N SER A 321 -25.90 18.22 28.57
CA SER A 321 -26.38 17.13 29.42
C SER A 321 -25.19 16.67 30.27
N SER A 322 -25.12 17.22 31.48
CA SER A 322 -24.38 16.70 32.65
C SER A 322 -23.19 15.79 32.33
N CYS A 323 -22.03 16.37 32.03
CA CYS A 323 -20.70 15.88 32.44
C CYS A 323 -19.65 16.68 31.67
N GLN A 324 -19.18 17.73 32.32
CA GLN A 324 -17.85 18.29 32.11
C GLN A 324 -16.85 17.14 31.96
N HIS A 325 -16.01 17.19 30.93
CA HIS A 325 -14.55 17.07 31.04
C HIS A 325 -13.93 17.13 29.64
N ARG A 326 -12.78 17.82 29.62
CA ARG A 326 -11.99 18.31 28.50
C ARG A 326 -11.76 17.26 27.40
N TRP A 327 -11.94 17.68 26.15
CA TRP A 327 -11.50 16.96 24.95
C TRP A 327 -10.00 17.17 24.69
N TRP A 328 -9.11 16.73 25.59
CA TRP A 328 -7.67 16.62 25.26
C TRP A 328 -7.17 15.21 25.60
#